data_AF-A0A2V8MAJ6-F1
#
_entry.id   AF-A0A2V8MAJ6-F1
#
_cell.length_a   1.000
_cell.length_b   1.000
_cell.length_c   1.000
_cell.angle_alpha   90.00
_cell.angle_beta   90.00
_cell.angle_gamma   90.00
#
_symmetry.space_group_name_H-M   'P 1'
#
loop_
_entity.id
_entity.type
_entity.pdbx_description
1 polymer ?
#
loop_
_entity_poly.entity_id
_entity_poly.type
_entity_poly.pdbx_seq_one_letter_code
_entity_poly.pdbx_strand_id
1 'polypeptide(L)' 'MGQLGLPELIIIGIIALLIFGPKKLPDLGAGLGKAIRDFKGAISEPAPKEEKQEEKKEEKKEEVQK' A
#
# COMPACT_ATOMS: atom_id res chain seq x y z
N MET A 1 -32.53 13.28 -3.36
CA MET A 1 -31.79 12.55 -2.31
C MET A 1 -30.33 12.54 -2.71
N GLY A 2 -29.49 13.26 -1.97
CA GLY A 2 -28.09 13.53 -2.35
C GLY A 2 -27.30 12.24 -2.45
N GLN A 3 -26.78 11.96 -3.65
CA GLN A 3 -25.77 10.94 -3.83
C GLN A 3 -24.51 11.50 -3.18
N LEU A 4 -23.95 10.79 -2.19
CA LEU A 4 -22.63 11.09 -1.66
C LEU A 4 -21.66 11.11 -2.84
N GLY A 5 -21.29 12.32 -3.26
CA GLY A 5 -20.41 12.52 -4.38
C GLY A 5 -18.96 12.41 -3.94
N LEU A 6 -18.07 12.43 -4.94
CA LEU A 6 -16.65 12.65 -4.72
C LEU A 6 -16.34 13.89 -3.84
N PRO A 7 -17.07 15.03 -3.94
CA PRO A 7 -16.78 16.20 -3.11
C PRO A 7 -16.93 15.95 -1.60
N GLU A 8 -18.02 15.30 -1.17
CA GLU A 8 -18.27 14.97 0.23
C GLU A 8 -17.22 13.99 0.77
N LEU A 9 -16.83 13.01 -0.05
CA LEU A 9 -15.78 12.04 0.29
C LEU A 9 -14.41 12.71 0.50
N ILE A 10 -14.07 13.71 -0.32
CA ILE A 10 -12.84 14.50 -0.16
C ILE A 10 -12.86 15.29 1.14
N ILE A 11 -13.98 15.93 1.48
CA ILE A 11 -14.13 16.69 2.74
C ILE A 11 -13.92 15.78 3.96
N ILE A 12 -14.55 14.60 3.96
CA ILE A 12 -14.36 13.60 5.02
C ILE A 12 -12.91 13.13 5.06
N GLY A 13 -12.31 12.91 3.88
CA GLY A 13 -10.90 12.54 3.75
C GLY A 13 -9.96 13.58 4.36
N ILE A 14 -10.21 14.88 4.15
CA ILE A 14 -9.43 15.96 4.75
C ILE A 14 -9.55 15.97 6.28
N ILE A 15 -10.75 15.79 6.82
CA ILE A 15 -10.94 15.72 8.29
C ILE A 15 -10.22 14.51 8.87
N ALA A 16 -10.35 13.34 8.24
CA ALA A 16 -9.64 12.13 8.63
C ALA A 16 -8.11 12.32 8.55
N LEU A 17 -7.63 13.01 7.52
CA LEU A 17 -6.23 13.38 7.33
C LEU A 17 -5.71 14.34 8.41
N LEU A 18 -6.55 15.22 8.96
CA LEU A 18 -6.14 16.08 10.09
C LEU A 18 -5.98 15.28 11.38
N ILE A 19 -6.83 14.26 11.60
CA ILE A 19 -6.77 13.38 12.78
C ILE A 19 -5.61 12.39 12.68
N PHE A 20 -5.50 11.68 11.55
CA PHE A 20 -4.51 10.62 11.36
C PHE A 20 -3.18 11.13 10.79
N GLY A 21 -3.19 12.26 10.09
CA GLY A 21 -2.03 12.83 9.41
C GLY A 21 -1.82 12.23 8.00
N PRO A 22 -1.40 13.03 7.00
CA PRO A 22 -1.15 12.55 5.63
C PRO A 22 -0.01 11.55 5.52
N LYS A 23 0.92 11.54 6.48
CA LYS A 23 2.01 10.55 6.54
C LYS A 23 1.55 9.15 6.95
N LYS A 24 0.39 9.02 7.63
CA LYS A 24 -0.12 7.73 8.09
C LYS A 24 -0.97 7.01 7.04
N LEU A 25 -1.59 7.73 6.10
CA LEU A 25 -2.29 7.12 4.97
C LEU A 25 -1.43 6.19 4.11
N PRO A 26 -0.23 6.57 3.63
CA PRO A 26 0.61 5.68 2.82
C PRO A 26 1.14 4.49 3.62
N ASP A 27 1.40 4.66 4.92
CA ASP A 27 1.85 3.60 5.83
C ASP A 27 0.75 2.53 6.03
N LEU A 28 -0.48 2.98 6.34
CA LEU A 28 -1.66 2.13 6.43
C LEU A 28 -2.00 1.47 5.09
N GLY A 29 -1.90 2.23 3.99
CA GLY A 29 -2.14 1.74 2.63
C GLY A 29 -1.13 0.70 2.17
N ALA A 30 0.15 0.84 2.53
CA ALA A 30 1.18 -0.16 2.23
C ALA A 30 0.91 -1.47 2.97
N GLY A 31 0.54 -1.41 4.27
CA GLY A 31 0.17 -2.57 5.06
C GLY A 31 -1.08 -3.28 4.54
N LEU A 32 -2.15 -2.52 4.30
CA LEU A 32 -3.39 -3.05 3.72
C LEU A 32 -3.18 -3.58 2.31
N GLY A 33 -2.40 -2.90 1.47
CA GLY A 33 -2.12 -3.32 0.11
C GLY A 33 -1.35 -4.64 0.06
N LYS A 34 -0.37 -4.81 0.95
CA LYS A 34 0.34 -6.09 1.12
C LYS A 34 -0.61 -7.18 1.59
N ALA A 35 -1.44 -6.90 2.60
CA ALA A 35 -2.44 -7.86 3.08
C ALA A 35 -3.46 -8.26 2.01
N ILE A 36 -3.96 -7.30 1.21
CA ILE A 36 -4.88 -7.56 0.10
C ILE A 36 -4.20 -8.38 -1.00
N ARG A 37 -2.92 -8.09 -1.30
CA ARG A 37 -2.13 -8.85 -2.28
C ARG A 37 -1.90 -10.29 -1.82
N ASP A 38 -1.52 -10.47 -0.57
CA ASP A 38 -1.30 -11.78 0.04
C ASP A 38 -2.63 -12.57 0.12
N PHE A 39 -3.72 -11.92 0.52
CA PHE A 39 -5.07 -12.50 0.54
C PHE A 39 -5.58 -12.89 -0.84
N LYS A 40 -5.37 -12.03 -1.85
CA LYS A 40 -5.77 -12.31 -3.23
C LYS A 40 -4.95 -13.43 -3.85
N GLY A 41 -3.66 -13.51 -3.53
CA GLY A 41 -2.79 -14.64 -3.91
C GLY A 41 -3.32 -15.96 -3.34
N ALA A 42 -3.62 -15.98 -2.03
CA ALA A 42 -4.15 -17.17 -1.36
C ALA A 42 -5.51 -17.65 -1.90
N ILE A 43 -6.37 -16.72 -2.36
CA ILE A 43 -7.68 -17.07 -2.92
C ILE A 43 -7.61 -17.45 -4.39
N SER A 44 -6.62 -16.92 -5.13
CA SER A 44 -6.52 -17.13 -6.59
C SER A 44 -5.70 -18.37 -6.96
N GLU A 45 -4.99 -19.00 -6.02
CA GLU A 45 -4.16 -20.18 -6.27
C GLU A 45 -4.76 -21.46 -5.64
N PRO A 46 -5.16 -22.48 -6.44
CA PRO A 46 -5.36 -23.83 -5.93
C PRO A 46 -3.99 -24.51 -5.71
N ALA A 47 -3.37 -24.27 -4.55
CA ALA A 47 -2.17 -24.93 -4.02
C ALA A 47 -0.84 -24.75 -4.80
N PRO A 48 0.31 -25.00 -4.15
CA PRO A 48 1.19 -24.01 -3.54
C PRO A 48 2.30 -23.52 -4.48
N LYS A 49 2.59 -22.21 -4.46
CA LYS A 49 3.92 -21.70 -4.81
C LYS A 49 4.47 -20.85 -3.67
N GLU A 50 5.53 -21.38 -3.08
CA GLU A 50 6.34 -20.77 -2.05
C GLU A 50 6.86 -19.39 -2.47
N GLU A 51 6.62 -18.45 -1.56
CA GLU A 51 7.47 -17.33 -1.15
C GLU A 51 8.43 -16.73 -2.18
N LYS A 52 8.09 -15.50 -2.60
CA LYS A 52 9.08 -14.54 -3.09
C LYS A 52 9.12 -13.34 -2.15
N GLN A 53 9.88 -13.49 -1.07
CA GLN A 53 10.34 -12.36 -0.26
C GLN A 53 11.33 -11.55 -1.10
N GLU A 54 10.97 -10.30 -1.41
CA GLU A 54 11.85 -9.33 -2.05
C GLU A 54 12.95 -8.90 -1.07
N GLU A 55 14.13 -9.47 -1.23
CA GLU A 55 15.38 -8.84 -0.87
C GLU A 55 15.60 -7.68 -1.85
N LYS A 56 15.37 -6.44 -1.41
CA LYS A 56 15.92 -5.25 -2.07
C LYS A 56 16.22 -4.16 -1.06
N LYS A 57 17.28 -4.41 -0.28
CA LYS A 57 18.05 -3.36 0.37
C LYS A 57 19.49 -3.51 -0.10
N GLU A 58 20.09 -2.38 -0.46
CA GLU A 58 21.48 -2.20 -0.94
C GLU A 58 21.74 -2.52 -2.42
N GLU A 59 21.66 -1.47 -3.25
CA GLU A 59 22.79 -1.07 -4.09
C GLU A 59 22.55 0.36 -4.62
N LYS A 60 23.09 1.33 -3.89
CA LYS A 60 23.41 2.66 -4.42
C LYS A 60 24.64 3.18 -3.68
N LYS A 61 25.84 2.76 -4.11
CA LYS A 61 27.07 3.55 -3.97
C LYS A 61 28.17 3.05 -4.91
N GLU A 62 28.58 3.93 -5.82
CA GLU A 62 29.88 4.00 -6.54
C GLU A 62 30.27 2.76 -7.36
N GLU A 63 29.97 2.71 -8.66
CA GLU A 63 30.66 3.43 -9.75
C GLU A 63 32.20 3.38 -9.70
N VAL A 64 32.73 2.67 -10.70
CA VAL A 64 34.05 2.80 -11.35
C VAL A 64 35.27 2.21 -10.63
N GLN A 65 35.45 0.89 -10.79
CA GLN A 65 36.77 0.26 -10.80
C GLN A 65 37.25 0.07 -12.24
N LYS A 66 38.45 0.62 -12.50
CA LYS A 66 39.56 0.01 -13.24
C LYS A 66 39.51 -0.10 -14.78
#